data_AF-A0A1I2SW31-F1
#
_entry.id   AF-A0A1I2SW31-F1
#
_cell.length_a   1.000
_cell.length_b   1.000
_cell.length_c   1.000
_cell.angle_alpha   90.00
_cell.angle_beta   90.00
_cell.angle_gamma   90.00
#
_symmetry.space_group_name_H-M   'P 1'
#
loop_
_entity.id
_entity.type
_entity.pdbx_description
1 polymer ?
#
loop_
_entity_poly.entity_id
_entity_poly.type
_entity_poly.pdbx_seq_one_letter_code
_entity_poly.pdbx_strand_id
1 'polypeptide(L)'
;MAEFTTRVEPEEVRFLMDFSELKDIVTEILGDANPLVNVEIDYDEIEEPGGTTLIRPMVKLEETSNLTEEDRHKILSSGLSIDREPFDNGDQAMEQIFGTSYTVLEATSDADGNFFTIEMPFRNYMEETKS
;
A
#
# COMPACT_ATOMS: atom_id res chain seq x y z
N MET A 1 36.44 27.60 -16.77
CA MET A 1 35.45 27.03 -17.70
C MET A 1 34.48 26.24 -16.84
N ALA A 2 33.21 26.62 -16.83
CA ALA A 2 32.23 26.06 -15.90
C ALA A 2 31.75 24.69 -16.39
N GLU A 3 31.88 23.70 -15.53
CA GLU A 3 31.31 22.36 -15.67
C GLU A 3 29.78 22.45 -15.60
N PHE A 4 29.10 22.16 -16.71
CA PHE A 4 27.66 21.94 -16.71
C PHE A 4 27.39 20.53 -17.22
N THR A 5 27.70 19.54 -16.38
CA THR A 5 27.00 18.26 -16.45
C THR A 5 25.67 18.49 -15.74
N THR A 6 24.66 18.95 -16.48
CA THR A 6 23.31 19.12 -15.95
C THR A 6 22.81 17.73 -15.55
N ARG A 7 22.93 17.38 -14.27
CA ARG A 7 22.18 16.24 -13.72
C ARG A 7 20.71 16.61 -13.86
N VAL A 8 20.04 15.95 -14.81
CA VAL A 8 18.58 15.97 -14.88
C VAL A 8 18.12 15.12 -13.71
N GLU A 9 17.59 15.76 -12.68
CA GLU A 9 16.92 15.04 -11.59
C GLU A 9 15.61 14.48 -12.15
N PRO A 10 15.30 13.19 -11.92
CA PRO A 10 14.02 12.64 -12.34
C PRO A 10 12.88 13.34 -11.60
N GLU A 11 11.72 13.47 -12.24
CA GLU A 11 10.54 14.08 -11.61
C GLU A 11 9.84 13.08 -10.67
N GLU A 12 9.83 11.80 -11.06
CA GLU A 12 9.13 10.71 -10.39
C GLU A 12 9.99 9.43 -10.32
N VAL A 13 9.69 8.58 -9.33
CA VAL A 13 10.28 7.26 -9.14
C VAL A 13 9.17 6.23 -9.20
N ARG A 14 9.44 5.10 -9.86
CA ARG A 14 8.51 3.99 -9.96
C ARG A 14 8.98 2.81 -9.13
N PHE A 15 8.05 2.23 -8.40
CA PHE A 15 8.23 1.01 -7.61
C PHE A 15 7.30 -0.06 -8.16
N LEU A 16 7.81 -1.29 -8.18
CA LEU A 16 7.01 -2.49 -8.36
C LEU A 16 6.89 -3.14 -7.00
N MET A 17 5.67 -3.32 -6.53
CA MET A 17 5.39 -3.95 -5.24
C MET A 17 4.53 -5.17 -5.45
N ASP A 18 5.01 -6.32 -4.98
CA ASP A 18 4.25 -7.55 -5.05
C ASP A 18 3.12 -7.57 -4.01
N PHE A 19 2.01 -8.23 -4.33
CA PHE A 19 0.90 -8.38 -3.37
C PHE A 19 1.33 -9.18 -2.15
N SER A 20 2.25 -10.13 -2.32
CA SER A 20 2.87 -10.83 -1.20
C SER A 20 3.70 -9.90 -0.32
N GLU A 21 4.42 -8.95 -0.91
CA GLU A 21 5.19 -7.96 -0.15
C GLU A 21 4.26 -7.06 0.66
N LEU A 22 3.17 -6.56 0.05
CA LEU A 22 2.17 -5.79 0.79
C LEU A 22 1.51 -6.63 1.89
N LYS A 23 1.22 -7.91 1.63
CA LYS A 23 0.68 -8.83 2.64
C LYS A 23 1.63 -9.01 3.82
N ASP A 24 2.91 -9.18 3.57
CA ASP A 24 3.93 -9.32 4.60
C ASP A 24 4.01 -8.06 5.46
N ILE A 25 3.99 -6.87 4.84
CA ILE A 25 3.98 -5.60 5.56
C ILE A 25 2.71 -5.45 6.41
N VAL A 26 1.53 -5.77 5.87
CA VAL A 26 0.27 -5.73 6.64
C VAL A 26 0.31 -6.69 7.84
N THR A 27 0.92 -7.86 7.64
CA THR A 27 1.12 -8.85 8.71
C THR A 27 2.03 -8.30 9.81
N GLU A 28 3.09 -7.56 9.45
CA GLU A 28 3.96 -6.86 10.40
C GLU A 28 3.22 -5.74 11.14
N ILE A 29 2.39 -4.95 10.45
CA ILE A 29 1.55 -3.90 11.05
C ILE A 29 0.61 -4.50 12.10
N LEU A 30 -0.06 -5.60 11.78
CA LEU A 30 -0.97 -6.30 12.70
C LEU A 30 -0.25 -6.82 13.95
N GLY A 31 1.03 -7.19 13.84
CA GLY A 31 1.83 -7.68 14.96
C GLY A 31 1.15 -8.85 15.69
N ASP A 32 0.92 -8.69 17.00
CA ASP A 32 0.27 -9.71 17.83
C ASP A 32 -1.19 -10.02 17.41
N ALA A 33 -1.82 -9.13 16.63
CA ALA A 33 -3.17 -9.33 16.12
C ALA A 33 -3.22 -10.18 14.83
N ASN A 34 -2.09 -10.41 14.16
CA ASN A 34 -2.01 -11.21 12.95
C ASN A 34 -2.73 -12.58 13.03
N PRO A 35 -2.53 -13.44 14.06
CA PRO A 35 -3.20 -14.74 14.12
C PRO A 35 -4.74 -14.67 14.24
N LEU A 36 -5.30 -13.49 14.53
CA LEU A 36 -6.74 -13.27 14.68
C LEU A 36 -7.44 -13.09 13.32
N VAL A 37 -6.69 -12.80 12.26
CA VAL A 37 -7.23 -12.48 10.94
C VAL A 37 -6.49 -13.17 9.82
N ASN A 38 -7.21 -13.46 8.74
CA ASN A 38 -6.62 -13.77 7.45
C ASN A 38 -6.51 -12.46 6.65
N VAL A 39 -5.31 -12.18 6.16
CA VAL A 39 -5.05 -11.02 5.29
C VAL A 39 -5.17 -11.45 3.82
N GLU A 40 -6.02 -10.77 3.07
CA GLU A 40 -6.13 -10.86 1.62
C GLU A 40 -5.86 -9.48 1.00
N ILE A 41 -5.01 -9.47 -0.03
CA ILE A 41 -4.67 -8.28 -0.80
C ILE A 41 -5.41 -8.36 -2.13
N ASP A 42 -6.10 -7.29 -2.46
CA ASP A 42 -6.87 -7.14 -3.69
C ASP A 42 -6.78 -5.68 -4.16
N TYR A 43 -7.47 -5.32 -5.23
CA TYR A 43 -7.59 -3.95 -5.69
C TYR A 43 -8.93 -3.71 -6.36
N ASP A 44 -9.31 -2.43 -6.44
CA ASP A 44 -10.46 -2.00 -7.21
C ASP A 44 -10.03 -1.02 -8.31
N GLU A 45 -10.79 -1.02 -9.41
CA GLU A 45 -10.59 -0.14 -10.55
C GLU A 45 -11.72 0.89 -10.58
N ILE A 46 -11.38 2.14 -10.27
CA ILE A 46 -12.35 3.23 -10.23
C ILE A 46 -12.21 4.05 -11.52
N GLU A 47 -13.21 3.96 -12.38
CA GLU A 47 -13.30 4.80 -13.57
C GLU A 47 -13.67 6.24 -13.19
N GLU A 48 -12.75 7.18 -13.36
CA GLU A 48 -13.01 8.59 -13.09
C GLU A 48 -13.76 9.26 -14.26
N PRO A 49 -14.57 10.31 -13.98
CA PRO A 49 -15.22 11.14 -15.00
C PRO A 49 -14.18 11.85 -15.89
N GLY A 50 -13.74 11.17 -16.94
CA GLY A 50 -12.59 11.57 -17.75
C GLY A 50 -11.92 10.41 -18.49
N GLY A 51 -12.29 9.17 -18.17
CA GLY A 51 -11.75 7.97 -18.82
C GLY A 51 -10.38 7.56 -18.31
N THR A 52 -9.97 8.08 -17.14
CA THR A 52 -8.80 7.60 -16.41
C THR A 52 -9.25 6.57 -15.40
N THR A 53 -8.59 5.41 -15.36
CA THR A 53 -8.84 4.37 -14.35
C THR A 53 -7.87 4.58 -13.20
N LEU A 54 -8.40 4.76 -11.99
CA LEU A 54 -7.63 4.80 -10.76
C LEU A 54 -7.60 3.39 -10.16
N ILE A 55 -6.42 2.90 -9.83
CA ILE A 55 -6.25 1.64 -9.10
C ILE A 55 -6.20 1.96 -7.61
N ARG A 56 -7.08 1.33 -6.83
CA ARG A 56 -7.11 1.49 -5.37
C ARG A 56 -6.81 0.17 -4.67
N PRO A 57 -5.68 0.05 -3.94
CA PRO A 57 -5.36 -1.15 -3.18
C PRO A 57 -6.41 -1.44 -2.11
N MET A 58 -6.67 -2.72 -1.87
CA MET A 58 -7.57 -3.21 -0.83
C MET A 58 -6.87 -4.22 0.05
N VAL A 59 -7.03 -4.05 1.36
CA VAL A 59 -6.57 -4.99 2.38
C VAL A 59 -7.79 -5.50 3.13
N LYS A 60 -8.20 -6.73 2.79
CA LYS A 60 -9.31 -7.41 3.44
C LYS A 60 -8.78 -8.18 4.64
N LEU A 61 -9.43 -7.97 5.78
CA LEU A 61 -9.16 -8.70 7.01
C LEU A 61 -10.37 -9.58 7.31
N GLU A 62 -10.20 -10.89 7.22
CA GLU A 62 -11.25 -11.85 7.57
C GLU A 62 -10.96 -12.47 8.93
N GLU A 63 -11.95 -12.49 9.82
CA GLU A 63 -11.79 -13.09 11.15
C GLU A 63 -11.56 -14.61 11.06
N THR A 64 -10.51 -15.12 11.73
CA THR A 64 -10.18 -16.56 11.73
C THR A 64 -11.07 -17.35 12.69
N SER A 65 -11.68 -16.67 13.66
CA SER A 65 -12.57 -17.24 14.68
C SER A 65 -13.46 -16.14 15.26
N ASN A 66 -14.40 -16.50 16.14
CA ASN A 66 -15.25 -15.53 16.82
C ASN A 66 -14.41 -14.60 17.70
N LEU A 67 -14.12 -13.39 17.20
CA LEU A 67 -13.31 -12.41 17.90
C LEU A 67 -14.03 -11.83 19.11
N THR A 68 -13.30 -11.69 20.21
CA THR A 68 -13.77 -10.93 21.36
C THR A 68 -13.61 -9.42 21.11
N GLU A 69 -14.21 -8.60 21.98
CA GLU A 69 -14.02 -7.14 21.92
C GLU A 69 -12.56 -6.73 22.18
N GLU A 70 -11.84 -7.49 23.01
CA GLU A 70 -10.40 -7.29 23.23
C GLU A 70 -9.59 -7.55 21.95
N ASP A 71 -9.93 -8.62 21.22
CA ASP A 71 -9.28 -8.98 19.97
C ASP A 71 -9.52 -7.93 18.88
N ARG A 72 -10.76 -7.43 18.77
CA ARG A 72 -11.10 -6.32 17.88
C ARG A 72 -10.34 -5.04 18.24
N HIS A 73 -10.18 -4.76 19.53
CA HIS A 73 -9.39 -3.60 19.96
C HIS A 73 -7.90 -3.75 19.61
N LYS A 74 -7.33 -4.96 19.69
CA LYS A 74 -5.94 -5.22 19.27
C LYS A 74 -5.75 -4.94 17.79
N ILE A 75 -6.66 -5.41 16.94
CA ILE A 75 -6.61 -5.12 15.50
C ILE A 75 -6.73 -3.62 15.25
N LEU A 76 -7.71 -2.96 15.89
CA LEU A 76 -7.89 -1.51 15.74
C LEU A 76 -6.66 -0.70 16.18
N SER A 77 -5.93 -1.19 17.19
CA SER A 77 -4.74 -0.53 17.69
C SER A 77 -3.56 -0.53 16.70
N SER A 78 -3.56 -1.44 15.71
CA SER A 78 -2.60 -1.42 14.62
C SER A 78 -2.94 -0.40 13.52
N GLY A 79 -4.08 0.29 13.64
CA GLY A 79 -4.60 1.21 12.63
C GLY A 79 -5.50 0.55 11.58
N LEU A 80 -5.56 -0.79 11.56
CA LEU A 80 -6.40 -1.56 10.63
C LEU A 80 -7.70 -1.99 11.31
N SER A 81 -8.71 -2.35 10.52
CA SER A 81 -10.01 -2.77 11.07
C SER A 81 -10.71 -3.78 10.16
N ILE A 82 -11.31 -4.81 10.76
CA ILE A 82 -12.19 -5.75 10.04
C ILE A 82 -13.53 -5.09 9.68
N ASP A 83 -13.98 -4.14 10.50
CA ASP A 83 -15.29 -3.50 10.34
C ASP A 83 -15.23 -2.29 9.39
N ARG A 84 -14.04 -1.92 8.88
CA ARG A 84 -13.86 -0.84 7.91
C ARG A 84 -13.85 -1.38 6.48
N GLU A 85 -14.00 -0.48 5.53
CA GLU A 85 -13.91 -0.85 4.12
C GLU A 85 -12.47 -1.29 3.80
N PRO A 86 -12.27 -2.34 2.98
CA PRO A 86 -10.94 -2.87 2.68
C PRO A 86 -9.96 -1.84 2.10
N PHE A 87 -10.48 -0.85 1.39
CA PHE A 87 -9.67 0.24 0.84
C PHE A 87 -9.14 1.19 1.91
N ASP A 88 -9.81 1.36 3.05
CA ASP A 88 -9.29 2.19 4.15
C ASP A 88 -8.05 1.52 4.74
N ASN A 89 -8.09 0.19 4.88
CA ASN A 89 -6.93 -0.59 5.31
C ASN A 89 -5.81 -0.57 4.26
N GLY A 90 -6.18 -0.59 2.96
CA GLY A 90 -5.25 -0.48 1.84
C GLY A 90 -4.51 0.85 1.84
N ASP A 91 -5.24 1.95 1.91
CA ASP A 91 -4.68 3.31 1.98
C ASP A 91 -3.80 3.46 3.23
N GLN A 92 -4.27 2.99 4.40
CA GLN A 92 -3.50 3.02 5.64
C GLN A 92 -2.18 2.25 5.56
N ALA A 93 -2.16 1.09 4.89
CA ALA A 93 -0.95 0.31 4.70
C ALA A 93 0.01 1.00 3.72
N MET A 94 -0.50 1.49 2.59
CA MET A 94 0.31 2.15 1.57
C MET A 94 0.89 3.48 2.06
N GLU A 95 0.14 4.25 2.84
CA GLU A 95 0.63 5.48 3.47
C GLU A 95 1.77 5.22 4.47
N GLN A 96 1.80 4.07 5.13
CA GLN A 96 2.92 3.70 6.00
C GLN A 96 4.19 3.36 5.22
N ILE A 97 4.05 2.88 3.97
CA ILE A 97 5.17 2.46 3.13
C ILE A 97 5.73 3.63 2.31
N PHE A 98 4.84 4.44 1.73
CA PHE A 98 5.18 5.48 0.75
C PHE A 98 4.82 6.91 1.19
N GLY A 99 4.32 7.08 2.41
CA GLY A 99 3.79 8.36 2.89
C GLY A 99 2.49 8.76 2.18
N THR A 100 2.08 10.01 2.34
CA THR A 100 0.79 10.53 1.82
C THR A 100 0.83 10.94 0.34
N SER A 101 1.87 10.56 -0.39
CA SER A 101 2.13 11.10 -1.73
C SER A 101 2.67 10.03 -2.65
N TYR A 102 1.81 9.05 -2.92
CA TYR A 102 2.00 8.02 -3.93
C TYR A 102 0.78 7.99 -4.87
N THR A 103 0.93 7.33 -6.01
CA THR A 103 -0.19 6.98 -6.89
C THR A 103 0.03 5.58 -7.43
N VAL A 104 -1.00 4.74 -7.38
CA VAL A 104 -0.96 3.41 -8.01
C VAL A 104 -1.41 3.57 -9.45
N LEU A 105 -0.50 3.33 -10.38
CA LEU A 105 -0.74 3.50 -11.82
C LEU A 105 -1.44 2.27 -12.42
N GLU A 106 -1.06 1.09 -11.96
CA GLU A 106 -1.51 -0.18 -12.53
C GLU A 106 -1.45 -1.30 -11.49
N ALA A 107 -2.37 -2.25 -11.59
CA ALA A 107 -2.26 -3.56 -10.96
C ALA A 107 -2.17 -4.62 -12.07
N THR A 108 -1.10 -5.40 -12.09
CA THR A 108 -0.86 -6.41 -13.11
C THR A 108 -0.80 -7.79 -12.45
N SER A 109 -1.32 -8.79 -13.16
CA SER A 109 -1.29 -10.19 -12.75
C SER A 109 -0.59 -11.00 -13.85
N ASP A 110 0.54 -11.61 -13.53
CA ASP A 110 1.31 -12.43 -14.46
C ASP A 110 1.72 -13.79 -13.86
N ALA A 111 2.67 -14.48 -14.50
CA ALA A 111 3.12 -15.81 -14.07
C ALA A 111 3.93 -15.80 -12.77
N ASP A 112 4.51 -14.64 -12.42
CA ASP A 112 5.35 -14.46 -11.24
C ASP A 112 4.52 -13.92 -10.05
N GLY A 113 3.37 -13.30 -10.31
CA GLY A 113 2.39 -12.97 -9.28
C GLY A 113 1.53 -11.76 -9.62
N ASN A 114 0.90 -11.19 -8.59
CA ASN A 114 0.19 -9.92 -8.69
C ASN A 114 1.09 -8.82 -8.14
N PHE A 115 1.20 -7.70 -8.84
CA PHE A 115 1.99 -6.56 -8.40
C PHE A 115 1.34 -5.23 -8.76
N PHE A 116 1.67 -4.21 -7.96
CA PHE A 116 1.32 -2.82 -8.19
C PHE A 116 2.48 -2.07 -8.82
N THR A 117 2.18 -1.24 -9.82
CA THR A 117 3.09 -0.19 -10.29
C THR A 117 2.75 1.10 -9.56
N ILE A 118 3.66 1.57 -8.72
CA ILE A 118 3.46 2.74 -7.86
C ILE A 118 4.42 3.84 -8.30
N GLU A 119 3.91 5.07 -8.35
CA GLU A 119 4.67 6.26 -8.68
C GLU A 119 4.70 7.22 -7.50
N MET A 120 5.88 7.80 -7.25
CA MET A 120 6.11 8.77 -6.19
C MET A 120 6.94 9.94 -6.72
N PRO A 121 6.66 11.19 -6.31
CA PRO A 121 7.52 12.34 -6.62
C PRO A 121 8.96 12.11 -6.12
N PHE A 122 9.97 12.32 -6.98
CA PHE A 122 11.38 12.07 -6.64
C PHE A 122 11.87 12.87 -5.43
N ARG A 123 11.29 14.05 -5.20
CA ARG A 123 11.61 14.89 -4.04
C ARG A 123 11.28 14.18 -2.72
N ASN A 124 10.18 13.44 -2.67
CA ASN A 124 9.74 12.74 -1.47
C ASN A 124 10.65 11.53 -1.20
N TYR A 125 11.00 10.78 -2.25
CA TYR A 125 11.97 9.68 -2.16
C TYR A 125 13.33 10.14 -1.59
N MET A 126 13.80 11.33 -2.00
CA MET A 126 15.05 11.92 -1.51
C MET A 126 14.99 12.38 -0.05
N GLU A 127 13.81 12.67 0.49
CA GLU A 127 13.62 13.04 1.89
C GLU A 127 13.58 11.80 2.78
N GLU A 128 12.94 10.71 2.33
CA GLU A 128 12.90 9.44 3.07
C GLU A 128 14.26 8.74 3.12
N THR A 129 15.04 8.77 2.03
CA THR A 129 16.37 8.12 1.98
C THR A 129 17.47 8.84 2.75
N LYS A 130 17.20 10.03 3.29
CA LYS A 130 18.14 10.80 4.14
C LYS A 130 17.93 10.62 5.64
N SER A 131 16.83 9.99 6.05
CA SER A 131 16.53 9.66 7.45
C SER A 131 17.16 8.33 7.86
#